data_AF-A0A946QGA9-F1
#
_entry.id   AF-A0A946QGA9-F1
#
_cell.length_a   1.000
_cell.length_b   1.000
_cell.length_c   1.000
_cell.angle_alpha   90.00
_cell.angle_beta   90.00
_cell.angle_gamma   90.00
#
_symmetry.space_group_name_H-M   'P 1'
#
loop_
_entity.id
_entity.type
_entity.pdbx_description
1 polymer ?
#
loop_
_entity_poly.entity_id
_entity_poly.type
_entity_poly.pdbx_seq_one_letter_code
_entity_poly.pdbx_strand_id
1 'polypeptide(L)'
;PGSISILLDSGEIIAGDLIGGGRLMGILQPGRPRYHHWYSDFDLAKKSIARIMEMNPTRIFVGHGGPLEGKDAIRYFNRER
;
A
#
# COMPACT_ATOMS: atom_id res chain seq x y z
N PRO A 1 -0.48 10.14 12.97
CA PRO A 1 0.89 9.61 13.16
C PRO A 1 0.83 8.31 14.00
N GLY A 2 1.84 7.44 13.93
CA GLY A 2 1.89 6.19 14.70
C GLY A 2 1.49 4.91 13.93
N SER A 3 1.22 5.02 12.62
CA SER A 3 1.04 3.84 11.77
C SER A 3 2.39 3.12 11.59
N ILE A 4 2.36 1.79 11.64
CA ILE A 4 3.51 0.92 11.48
C ILE A 4 3.19 -0.08 10.37
N SER A 5 4.14 -0.29 9.48
CA SER A 5 4.10 -1.38 8.50
C SER A 5 5.22 -2.36 8.81
N ILE A 6 4.96 -3.65 8.55
CA ILE A 6 5.87 -4.75 8.88
C ILE A 6 6.34 -5.36 7.56
N LEU A 7 7.67 -5.43 7.36
CA LEU A 7 8.29 -6.23 6.31
C LEU A 7 8.66 -7.59 6.91
N LEU A 8 8.21 -8.66 6.28
CA LEU A 8 8.56 -10.03 6.63
C LEU A 8 9.83 -10.45 5.88
N ASP A 9 10.57 -11.40 6.44
CA ASP A 9 11.77 -11.98 5.80
C ASP A 9 11.45 -12.64 4.44
N SER A 10 10.19 -13.01 4.21
CA SER A 10 9.68 -13.52 2.92
C SER A 10 9.55 -12.44 1.83
N GLY A 11 9.77 -11.17 2.16
CA GLY A 11 9.61 -10.03 1.24
C GLY A 11 8.16 -9.52 1.14
N GLU A 12 7.25 -10.04 1.96
CA GLU A 12 5.87 -9.56 2.05
C GLU A 12 5.74 -8.41 3.05
N ILE A 13 4.82 -7.49 2.82
CA ILE A 13 4.57 -6.35 3.70
C ILE A 13 3.15 -6.36 4.24
N ILE A 14 2.98 -6.13 5.54
CA ILE A 14 1.71 -5.77 6.17
C ILE A 14 1.68 -4.24 6.28
N ALA A 15 0.88 -3.58 5.44
CA ALA A 15 0.83 -2.12 5.32
C ALA A 15 -0.32 -1.47 6.10
N GLY A 16 -1.30 -2.26 6.56
CA GLY A 16 -2.52 -1.73 7.16
C GLY A 16 -3.23 -0.76 6.20
N ASP A 17 -3.71 0.37 6.70
CA ASP A 17 -4.40 1.39 5.90
C ASP A 17 -3.46 2.44 5.29
N LEU A 18 -2.14 2.20 5.28
CA LEU A 18 -1.21 3.08 4.58
C LEU A 18 -1.45 3.02 3.06
N ILE A 19 -1.78 1.83 2.53
CA ILE A 19 -2.11 1.57 1.13
C ILE A 19 -3.51 0.94 1.10
N GLY A 20 -4.34 1.32 0.13
CA GLY A 20 -5.64 0.73 -0.09
C GLY A 20 -5.65 -0.20 -1.31
N GLY A 21 -6.55 -1.18 -1.29
CA GLY A 21 -6.92 -1.97 -2.44
C GLY A 21 -8.32 -1.63 -2.92
N GLY A 22 -8.50 -1.41 -4.22
CA GLY A 22 -9.81 -1.25 -4.85
C GLY A 22 -10.58 0.02 -4.50
N ARG A 23 -11.89 -0.02 -4.73
CA ARG A 23 -12.86 1.08 -4.48
C ARG A 23 -13.91 0.61 -3.48
N LEU A 24 -14.68 1.55 -2.93
CA LEU A 24 -15.72 1.28 -1.92
C LEU A 24 -15.16 0.45 -0.75
N MET A 25 -14.16 0.98 -0.03
CA MET A 25 -13.48 0.28 1.06
C MET A 25 -12.94 -1.12 0.67
N GLY A 26 -12.60 -1.31 -0.60
CA GLY A 26 -12.03 -2.54 -1.13
C GLY A 26 -13.01 -3.59 -1.63
N ILE A 27 -14.31 -3.29 -1.67
CA ILE A 27 -15.32 -4.22 -2.21
C ILE A 27 -15.15 -4.41 -3.71
N LEU A 28 -14.82 -3.35 -4.45
CA LEU A 28 -14.69 -3.41 -5.91
C LEU A 28 -13.22 -3.37 -6.34
N GLN A 29 -12.81 -4.35 -7.15
CA GLN A 29 -11.42 -4.52 -7.61
C GLN A 29 -10.40 -4.54 -6.46
N PRO A 30 -10.56 -5.41 -5.44
CA PRO A 30 -9.76 -5.39 -4.21
C PRO A 30 -8.25 -5.43 -4.47
N GLY A 31 -7.79 -6.16 -5.49
CA GLY A 31 -6.38 -6.25 -5.84
C GLY A 31 -5.76 -5.03 -6.54
N ARG A 32 -6.54 -3.98 -6.84
CA ARG A 32 -6.05 -2.79 -7.54
C ARG A 32 -5.41 -1.81 -6.55
N PRO A 33 -4.10 -1.52 -6.62
CA PRO A 33 -3.45 -0.60 -5.70
C PRO A 33 -4.03 0.81 -5.81
N ARG A 34 -4.22 1.46 -4.65
CA ARG A 34 -4.65 2.86 -4.54
C ARG A 34 -4.11 3.49 -3.26
N TYR A 35 -4.11 4.83 -3.22
CA TYR A 35 -4.09 5.54 -1.95
C TYR A 35 -5.34 5.16 -1.13
N HIS A 36 -5.15 4.98 0.16
CA HIS A 36 -6.23 4.79 1.12
C HIS A 36 -7.10 6.05 1.24
N HIS A 37 -8.31 5.90 1.78
CA HIS A 37 -9.33 6.95 1.76
C HIS A 37 -9.02 8.14 2.68
N TRP A 38 -8.15 7.93 3.67
CA TRP A 38 -7.84 8.95 4.67
C TRP A 38 -6.39 8.89 5.12
N TYR A 39 -5.77 10.07 5.26
CA TYR A 39 -4.45 10.28 5.86
C TYR A 39 -4.49 11.51 6.76
N SER A 40 -3.93 11.42 7.96
CA SER A 40 -3.75 12.60 8.83
C SER A 40 -2.68 13.56 8.30
N ASP A 41 -1.70 13.03 7.58
CA ASP A 41 -0.62 13.75 6.90
C ASP A 41 -0.31 13.00 5.61
N PHE A 42 -0.71 13.57 4.48
CA PHE A 42 -0.61 12.89 3.19
C PHE A 42 0.83 12.86 2.66
N ASP A 43 1.64 13.88 2.95
CA ASP A 43 3.03 13.92 2.49
C ASP A 43 3.90 12.91 3.25
N LEU A 44 3.66 12.75 4.56
CA LEU A 44 4.28 11.68 5.34
C LEU A 44 3.84 10.29 4.84
N ALA A 45 2.57 10.13 4.48
CA ALA A 45 2.06 8.88 3.90
C ALA A 45 2.75 8.56 2.57
N LYS A 46 2.87 9.53 1.65
CA LYS A 46 3.59 9.35 0.38
C LYS A 46 5.04 8.92 0.58
N LYS A 47 5.76 9.55 1.53
CA LYS A 47 7.14 9.17 1.87
C LYS A 47 7.22 7.72 2.37
N SER A 48 6.26 7.31 3.20
CA SER A 48 6.19 5.94 3.72
C SER A 48 5.87 4.92 2.61
N ILE A 49 4.94 5.24 1.72
CA ILE A 49 4.58 4.42 0.56
C ILE A 49 5.77 4.27 -0.39
N ALA A 50 6.48 5.37 -0.68
CA ALA A 50 7.69 5.36 -1.49
C ALA A 50 8.75 4.41 -0.91
N ARG A 51 8.99 4.47 0.40
CA ARG A 51 9.92 3.58 1.10
C ARG A 51 9.51 2.11 1.00
N ILE A 52 8.21 1.80 1.09
CA ILE A 52 7.68 0.45 0.86
C ILE A 52 7.96 0.00 -0.58
N MET A 53 7.75 0.86 -1.59
CA MET A 53 8.02 0.49 -2.99
C MET A 53 9.51 0.23 -3.24
N GLU A 54 10.39 0.97 -2.58
CA GLU A 54 11.85 0.78 -2.66
C GLU A 54 12.32 -0.54 -2.03
N MET A 55 11.55 -1.11 -1.10
CA MET A 55 11.81 -2.46 -0.56
C MET A 55 11.47 -3.60 -1.54
N ASN A 56 10.88 -3.27 -2.70
CA ASN A 56 10.48 -4.21 -3.73
C ASN A 56 9.68 -5.43 -3.20
N PRO A 57 8.55 -5.19 -2.48
CA PRO A 57 7.79 -6.27 -1.87
C PRO A 57 7.24 -7.22 -2.91
N THR A 58 7.09 -8.49 -2.55
CA THR A 58 6.43 -9.49 -3.40
C THR A 58 4.91 -9.33 -3.31
N ARG A 59 4.40 -9.10 -2.09
CA ARG A 59 2.97 -8.94 -1.79
C ARG A 59 2.75 -7.91 -0.68
N ILE A 60 1.62 -7.20 -0.74
CA ILE A 60 1.25 -6.19 0.25
C ILE A 60 -0.14 -6.50 0.80
N PHE A 61 -0.22 -6.75 2.11
CA PHE A 61 -1.45 -6.91 2.86
C PHE A 61 -1.94 -5.55 3.37
N VAL A 62 -3.16 -5.18 2.98
CA VAL A 62 -3.76 -3.88 3.29
C VAL A 62 -4.99 -4.06 4.18
N GLY A 63 -5.36 -3.02 4.92
CA GLY A 63 -6.54 -3.08 5.82
C GLY A 63 -7.86 -3.12 5.06
N HIS A 64 -7.91 -2.55 3.85
CA HIS A 64 -9.09 -2.53 3.00
C HIS A 64 -8.77 -3.00 1.57
N GLY A 65 -9.44 -4.07 1.14
CA GLY A 65 -9.20 -4.74 -0.14
C GLY A 65 -8.02 -5.69 -0.10
N GLY A 66 -7.32 -5.81 -1.23
CA GLY A 66 -6.12 -6.65 -1.37
C GLY A 66 -6.33 -8.15 -1.22
N PRO A 67 -5.24 -8.92 -1.06
CA PRO A 67 -3.84 -8.48 -1.07
C PRO A 67 -3.44 -7.86 -2.41
N LEU A 68 -2.39 -7.04 -2.41
CA LEU A 68 -1.86 -6.42 -3.62
C LEU A 68 -0.61 -7.14 -4.10
N GLU A 69 -0.49 -7.31 -5.41
CA GLU A 69 0.75 -7.74 -6.05
C GLU A 69 1.77 -6.60 -5.99
N GLY A 70 2.95 -6.86 -5.44
CA GLY A 70 3.94 -5.80 -5.22
C GLY A 70 4.39 -5.12 -6.51
N LYS A 71 4.57 -5.89 -7.59
CA LYS A 71 4.85 -5.34 -8.94
C LYS A 71 3.78 -4.36 -9.43
N ASP A 72 2.52 -4.62 -9.12
CA ASP A 72 1.41 -3.77 -9.54
C ASP A 72 1.34 -2.50 -8.69
N ALA A 73 1.62 -2.62 -7.39
CA ALA A 73 1.74 -1.49 -6.48
C ALA A 73 2.89 -0.57 -6.87
N ILE A 74 4.09 -1.11 -7.11
CA ILE A 74 5.27 -0.36 -7.54
C ILE A 74 4.95 0.39 -8.84
N ARG A 75 4.39 -0.31 -9.82
CA ARG A 75 4.00 0.29 -11.09
C ARG A 75 2.93 1.38 -10.93
N TYR A 76 1.99 1.22 -10.00
CA TYR A 76 0.98 2.23 -9.72
C TYR A 76 1.59 3.48 -9.08
N PHE A 77 2.29 3.34 -7.95
CA PHE A 77 2.80 4.47 -7.19
C PHE A 77 3.99 5.19 -7.83
N ASN A 78 4.79 4.52 -8.67
CA ASN A 78 5.85 5.21 -9.42
C ASN A 78 5.32 6.08 -10.57
N ARG A 79 4.09 5.84 -11.06
CA ARG A 79 3.46 6.71 -12.06
C ARG A 79 2.82 7.96 -11.47
N GLU A 80 2.56 7.95 -10.17
CA GLU A 80 1.89 9.02 -9.42
C GLU A 80 2.89 9.92 -8.67
N ARG A 81 4.20 9.73 -8.90
CA ARG A 81 5.29 10.61 -8.45
C ARG A 81 5.45 11.78 -9.41
#